data_AF-A0A9P5WBV1-F1
#
_entry.id   AF-A0A9P5WBV1-F1
#
_cell.length_a   1.000
_cell.length_b   1.000
_cell.length_c   1.000
_cell.angle_alpha   90.00
_cell.angle_beta   90.00
_cell.angle_gamma   90.00
#
_symmetry.space_group_name_H-M   'P 1'
#
loop_
_entity.id
_entity.type
_entity.pdbx_description
1 polymer ?
#
loop_
_entity_poly.entity_id
_entity_poly.type
_entity_poly.pdbx_seq_one_letter_code
_entity_poly.pdbx_strand_id
1 'polypeptide(L)'
;MVRINPLYLPELLAEIAKYLEKRHVVKCLQVCKHWYHILVPLIWRSVVIRANAGATGSALTRECFLKYSDLIFELWDYCILPGHCTMTFPNLHTLDLCSYFDTPDNRDESYAAELVSLNPSLVDISVSRPDPTPDVQFWEEVSNLQYLKSIRTFNVALHEDEMEAFWKVLSKLEK
;
A
#
# COMPACT_ATOMS: atom_id res chain seq x y z
N MET A 1 43.99 -16.42 -7.30
CA MET A 1 42.99 -15.88 -6.34
C MET A 1 41.92 -15.15 -7.13
N VAL A 2 40.68 -15.61 -7.11
CA VAL A 2 39.56 -14.90 -7.76
C VAL A 2 39.13 -13.77 -6.83
N ARG A 3 39.27 -12.52 -7.28
CA ARG A 3 38.67 -11.37 -6.58
C ARG A 3 37.20 -11.31 -6.97
N ILE A 4 36.33 -11.82 -6.11
CA ILE A 4 34.89 -11.64 -6.27
C ILE A 4 34.58 -10.20 -5.83
N ASN A 5 34.00 -9.41 -6.73
CA ASN A 5 33.51 -8.09 -6.34
C ASN A 5 32.38 -8.29 -5.32
N PRO A 6 32.49 -7.75 -4.09
CA PRO A 6 31.50 -7.95 -3.04
C PRO A 6 30.10 -7.46 -3.41
N LEU A 7 29.98 -6.56 -4.41
CA LEU A 7 28.71 -6.09 -4.95
C LEU A 7 27.97 -7.14 -5.79
N TYR A 8 28.55 -8.32 -6.01
CA TYR A 8 27.85 -9.47 -6.55
C TYR A 8 27.14 -10.31 -5.49
N LEU A 9 27.40 -10.09 -4.20
CA LEU A 9 26.68 -10.74 -3.11
C LEU A 9 25.28 -10.10 -2.98
N PRO A 10 24.19 -10.86 -3.22
CA PRO A 10 22.83 -10.32 -3.14
C PRO A 10 22.50 -9.68 -1.79
N GLU A 11 22.96 -10.30 -0.71
CA GLU A 11 22.68 -9.88 0.66
C GLU A 11 23.32 -8.54 0.97
N LEU A 12 24.57 -8.33 0.52
CA LEU A 12 25.27 -7.06 0.73
C LEU A 12 24.63 -5.95 -0.11
N LEU A 13 24.28 -6.24 -1.37
CA LEU A 13 23.62 -5.25 -2.23
C LEU A 13 22.24 -4.86 -1.66
N ALA A 14 21.47 -5.83 -1.17
CA ALA A 14 20.18 -5.58 -0.54
C ALA A 14 20.33 -4.78 0.75
N GLU A 15 21.35 -5.06 1.56
CA GLU A 15 21.63 -4.31 2.79
C GLU A 15 22.03 -2.87 2.49
N ILE A 16 22.91 -2.64 1.52
CA ILE A 16 23.28 -1.29 1.07
C ILE A 16 22.04 -0.52 0.60
N ALA A 17 21.16 -1.17 -0.17
CA ALA A 17 19.97 -0.53 -0.72
C ALA A 17 19.00 -0.02 0.36
N LYS A 18 18.99 -0.58 1.57
CA LYS A 18 18.18 -0.08 2.69
C LYS A 18 18.59 1.32 3.16
N TYR A 19 19.86 1.68 2.97
CA TYR A 19 20.40 3.00 3.32
C TYR A 19 20.34 4.00 2.17
N LEU A 20 19.88 3.56 0.99
CA LEU A 20 19.70 4.42 -0.16
C LEU A 20 18.26 4.90 -0.25
N GLU A 21 18.08 6.17 -0.60
CA GLU A 21 16.76 6.67 -0.96
C GLU A 21 16.22 5.92 -2.19
N LYS A 22 14.90 5.67 -2.22
CA LYS A 22 14.23 4.90 -3.28
C LYS A 22 14.56 5.40 -4.70
N ARG A 23 14.69 6.72 -4.89
CA ARG A 23 15.11 7.33 -6.17
C ARG A 23 16.51 6.92 -6.64
N HIS A 24 17.42 6.65 -5.71
CA HIS A 24 18.77 6.16 -6.02
C HIS A 24 18.74 4.67 -6.33
N VAL A 25 17.96 3.87 -5.59
CA VAL A 25 17.79 2.43 -5.87
C VAL A 25 17.22 2.21 -7.28
N VAL A 26 16.28 3.05 -7.73
CA VAL A 26 15.77 2.99 -9.11
C VAL A 26 16.86 3.19 -10.16
N LYS A 27 17.83 4.09 -9.93
CA LYS A 27 18.99 4.24 -10.83
C LYS A 27 19.87 2.99 -10.83
N CYS A 28 20.04 2.36 -9.66
CA CYS A 28 20.79 1.12 -9.51
C CYS A 28 20.18 -0.05 -10.32
N LEU A 29 18.86 -0.07 -10.55
CA LEU A 29 18.22 -1.07 -11.41
C LEU A 29 18.76 -1.09 -12.85
N GLN A 30 19.26 0.06 -13.33
CA GLN A 30 19.72 0.21 -14.71
C GLN A 30 21.18 -0.22 -14.90
N VAL A 31 21.91 -0.51 -13.81
CA VAL A 31 23.34 -0.85 -13.85
C VAL A 31 23.56 -2.20 -14.53
N CYS A 32 22.86 -3.24 -14.09
CA CYS A 32 22.91 -4.57 -14.72
C CYS A 32 21.72 -5.45 -14.31
N LYS A 33 21.51 -6.57 -15.02
CA LYS A 33 20.42 -7.52 -14.74
C LYS A 33 20.46 -8.10 -13.32
N HIS A 34 21.67 -8.36 -12.79
CA HIS A 34 21.84 -8.89 -11.43
C HIS A 34 21.27 -7.93 -10.39
N TRP A 35 21.64 -6.66 -10.48
CA TRP A 35 21.14 -5.60 -9.60
C TRP A 35 19.64 -5.42 -9.74
N TYR A 36 19.12 -5.47 -10.97
CA TYR A 36 17.68 -5.44 -11.22
C TYR A 36 16.94 -6.53 -10.44
N HIS A 37 17.36 -7.80 -10.56
CA HIS A 37 16.67 -8.91 -9.89
C HIS A 37 16.70 -8.82 -8.36
N ILE A 38 17.79 -8.30 -7.79
CA ILE A 38 17.94 -8.15 -6.32
C ILE A 38 17.12 -6.98 -5.79
N LEU A 39 17.12 -5.85 -6.51
CA LEU A 39 16.59 -4.58 -5.99
C LEU A 39 15.11 -4.35 -6.33
N VAL A 40 14.57 -4.99 -7.38
CA VAL A 40 13.15 -4.88 -7.75
C VAL A 40 12.23 -5.22 -6.57
N PRO A 41 12.39 -6.36 -5.86
CA PRO A 41 11.56 -6.67 -4.69
C PRO A 41 11.62 -5.61 -3.60
N LEU A 42 12.79 -4.99 -3.38
CA LEU A 42 12.96 -3.96 -2.36
C LEU A 42 12.21 -2.67 -2.70
N ILE A 43 12.17 -2.30 -3.99
CA ILE A 43 11.45 -1.11 -4.47
C ILE A 43 9.93 -1.33 -4.40
N TRP A 44 9.47 -2.54 -4.71
CA TRP A 44 8.04 -2.87 -4.75
C TRP A 44 7.45 -3.29 -3.41
N ARG A 45 8.30 -3.61 -2.41
CA ARG A 45 7.84 -3.99 -1.06
C ARG A 45 6.88 -2.98 -0.44
N SER A 46 7.21 -1.69 -0.52
CA SER A 46 6.42 -0.59 0.05
C SER A 46 6.11 0.43 -1.04
N VAL A 47 4.85 0.53 -1.45
CA VAL A 47 4.39 1.39 -2.54
C VAL A 47 3.57 2.53 -1.99
N VAL A 48 3.92 3.74 -2.45
CA VAL A 48 3.26 4.98 -2.06
C VAL A 48 2.66 5.60 -3.31
N ILE A 49 1.35 5.70 -3.37
CA ILE A 49 0.58 6.32 -4.45
C ILE A 49 0.29 7.75 -4.03
N ARG A 50 0.70 8.74 -4.83
CA ARG A 50 0.49 10.18 -4.56
C ARG A 50 -0.11 10.89 -5.75
N ALA A 51 -0.97 11.86 -5.46
CA ALA A 51 -1.68 12.59 -6.49
C ALA A 51 -0.68 13.63 -6.99
N ASN A 52 -0.05 13.35 -8.13
CA ASN A 52 0.80 14.33 -8.75
C ASN A 52 -0.11 15.35 -9.45
N ALA A 53 -0.44 16.43 -8.75
CA ALA A 53 -1.01 17.64 -9.34
C ALA A 53 0.02 18.23 -10.33
N GLY A 54 0.03 17.74 -11.57
CA GLY A 54 0.79 18.33 -12.68
C GLY A 54 2.01 17.57 -13.21
N ALA A 55 2.34 16.36 -12.73
CA ALA A 55 3.46 15.59 -13.30
C ALA A 55 2.97 14.66 -14.43
N THR A 56 3.18 15.06 -15.67
CA THR A 56 3.01 14.25 -16.89
C THR A 56 4.08 13.16 -17.05
N GLY A 57 4.93 12.93 -16.05
CA GLY A 57 6.08 12.03 -16.12
C GLY A 57 5.97 10.85 -15.14
N SER A 58 5.73 9.67 -15.70
CA SER A 58 5.75 8.33 -15.08
C SER A 58 4.80 8.11 -13.90
N ALA A 59 3.49 8.09 -14.18
CA ALA A 59 2.53 7.44 -13.29
C ALA A 59 2.81 5.94 -13.23
N LEU A 60 2.76 5.34 -12.04
CA LEU A 60 2.72 3.88 -11.90
C LEU A 60 1.48 3.39 -12.65
N THR A 61 1.68 2.60 -13.71
CA THR A 61 0.56 2.11 -14.51
C THR A 61 -0.06 0.87 -13.89
N ARG A 62 -1.30 0.55 -14.27
CA ARG A 62 -1.99 -0.68 -13.88
C ARG A 62 -1.15 -1.93 -14.17
N GLU A 63 -0.48 -1.97 -15.32
CA GLU A 63 0.37 -3.10 -15.73
C GLU A 63 1.56 -3.28 -14.78
N CYS A 64 2.10 -2.18 -14.22
CA CYS A 64 3.17 -2.27 -13.24
C CYS A 64 2.69 -2.91 -11.94
N PHE A 65 1.51 -2.51 -11.44
CA PHE A 65 0.92 -3.14 -10.25
C PHE A 65 0.62 -4.61 -10.46
N LEU A 66 0.03 -4.98 -11.61
CA LEU A 66 -0.23 -6.38 -11.94
C LEU A 66 1.07 -7.20 -12.05
N LYS A 67 2.13 -6.62 -12.62
CA LYS A 67 3.41 -7.32 -12.78
C LYS A 67 4.12 -7.61 -11.46
N TYR A 68 3.92 -6.75 -10.46
CA TYR A 68 4.66 -6.82 -9.19
C TYR A 68 3.75 -6.98 -7.97
N SER A 69 2.49 -7.39 -8.15
CA SER A 69 1.49 -7.53 -7.09
C SER A 69 1.98 -8.38 -5.92
N ASP A 70 2.67 -9.47 -6.23
CA ASP A 70 3.17 -10.43 -5.24
C ASP A 70 4.35 -9.89 -4.43
N LEU A 71 4.95 -8.78 -4.87
CA LEU A 71 6.06 -8.15 -4.16
C LEU A 71 5.58 -7.05 -3.22
N ILE A 72 4.32 -6.61 -3.33
CA ILE A 72 3.76 -5.50 -2.54
C ILE A 72 3.33 -6.04 -1.18
N PHE A 73 3.92 -5.49 -0.13
CA PHE A 73 3.65 -5.82 1.27
C PHE A 73 2.99 -4.68 2.02
N GLU A 74 3.31 -3.44 1.63
CA GLU A 74 2.75 -2.21 2.20
C GLU A 74 2.25 -1.32 1.07
N LEU A 75 1.02 -0.85 1.19
CA LEU A 75 0.39 0.07 0.25
C LEU A 75 -0.08 1.31 0.98
N TRP A 76 0.38 2.46 0.51
CA TRP A 76 0.04 3.77 1.05
C TRP A 76 -0.66 4.53 -0.07
N ASP A 77 -1.98 4.61 -0.02
CA ASP A 77 -2.77 5.29 -1.04
C ASP A 77 -3.17 6.69 -0.58
N TYR A 78 -2.53 7.69 -1.19
CA TYR A 78 -2.83 9.11 -0.96
C TYR A 78 -3.82 9.73 -1.95
N CYS A 79 -4.39 8.93 -2.85
CA CYS A 79 -5.14 9.37 -4.01
C CYS A 79 -6.51 8.73 -4.16
N ILE A 80 -6.69 7.52 -3.63
CA ILE A 80 -7.85 6.67 -3.89
C ILE A 80 -8.09 6.60 -5.41
N LEU A 81 -7.13 6.03 -6.14
CA LEU A 81 -7.20 6.00 -7.60
C LEU A 81 -8.27 4.98 -8.07
N PRO A 82 -9.34 5.39 -8.80
CA PRO A 82 -10.48 4.52 -9.17
C PRO A 82 -10.16 3.34 -10.11
N GLY A 83 -8.90 3.16 -10.52
CA GLY A 83 -8.45 2.05 -11.36
C GLY A 83 -7.78 0.90 -10.59
N HIS A 84 -7.52 1.09 -9.29
CA HIS A 84 -6.83 0.11 -8.44
C HIS A 84 -7.77 -0.69 -7.54
N CYS A 85 -9.06 -0.36 -7.53
CA CYS A 85 -10.11 -0.99 -6.70
C CYS A 85 -10.23 -2.50 -6.94
N THR A 86 -9.90 -2.94 -8.15
CA THR A 86 -9.99 -4.35 -8.58
C THR A 86 -8.67 -5.12 -8.43
N MET A 87 -7.69 -4.59 -7.70
CA MET A 87 -6.38 -5.22 -7.56
C MET A 87 -6.29 -6.10 -6.32
N THR A 88 -5.79 -7.32 -6.54
CA THR A 88 -5.38 -8.23 -5.48
C THR A 88 -3.87 -8.16 -5.30
N PHE A 89 -3.44 -8.04 -4.05
CA PHE A 89 -2.06 -8.04 -3.60
C PHE A 89 -1.90 -9.18 -2.59
N PRO A 90 -1.53 -10.39 -3.02
CA PRO A 90 -1.58 -11.58 -2.17
C PRO A 90 -0.79 -11.46 -0.86
N ASN A 91 0.29 -10.66 -0.90
CA ASN A 91 1.19 -10.45 0.22
C ASN A 91 1.00 -9.10 0.92
N LEU A 92 -0.10 -8.37 0.67
CA LEU A 92 -0.35 -7.08 1.30
C LEU A 92 -0.74 -7.25 2.77
N HIS A 93 0.10 -6.74 3.66
CA HIS A 93 -0.11 -6.81 5.11
C HIS A 93 -0.45 -5.46 5.72
N THR A 94 0.03 -4.36 5.12
CA THR A 94 -0.19 -3.02 5.64
C THR A 94 -0.86 -2.16 4.60
N LEU A 95 -1.98 -1.53 4.98
CA LEU A 95 -2.72 -0.59 4.16
C LEU A 95 -2.83 0.75 4.90
N ASP A 96 -2.34 1.82 4.28
CA ASP A 96 -2.54 3.20 4.74
C ASP A 96 -3.41 3.93 3.72
N LEU A 97 -4.61 4.32 4.13
CA LEU A 97 -5.58 5.10 3.37
C LEU A 97 -5.55 6.53 3.90
N CYS A 98 -5.16 7.48 3.07
CA CYS A 98 -5.09 8.87 3.50
C CYS A 98 -5.45 9.84 2.39
N SER A 99 -6.27 10.86 2.66
CA SER A 99 -6.49 11.95 1.70
C SER A 99 -5.73 13.19 2.15
N TYR A 100 -4.74 13.63 1.36
CA TYR A 100 -4.01 14.87 1.62
C TYR A 100 -4.51 16.06 0.81
N PHE A 101 -5.37 15.82 -0.18
CA PHE A 101 -5.79 16.84 -1.12
C PHE A 101 -7.32 16.83 -1.26
N ASP A 102 -7.90 18.03 -1.28
CA ASP A 102 -9.26 18.29 -1.75
C ASP A 102 -9.30 18.00 -3.25
N THR A 103 -9.28 16.71 -3.63
CA THR A 103 -9.48 16.33 -5.02
C THR A 103 -10.97 16.40 -5.32
N PRO A 104 -11.39 16.93 -6.48
CA PRO A 104 -12.79 17.15 -6.79
C PRO A 104 -13.63 15.86 -6.66
N ASP A 105 -14.85 16.04 -6.12
CA ASP A 105 -15.99 15.17 -5.73
C ASP A 105 -16.29 13.83 -6.44
N ASN A 106 -15.46 13.34 -7.35
CA ASN A 106 -15.77 12.14 -8.15
C ASN A 106 -15.14 10.85 -7.60
N ARG A 107 -14.96 10.75 -6.27
CA ARG A 107 -14.41 9.53 -5.66
C ARG A 107 -15.54 8.53 -5.39
N ASP A 108 -15.28 7.27 -5.70
CA ASP A 108 -16.19 6.16 -5.43
C ASP A 108 -16.10 5.79 -3.94
N GLU A 109 -17.20 5.97 -3.21
CA GLU A 109 -17.33 5.65 -1.78
C GLU A 109 -17.00 4.19 -1.47
N SER A 110 -17.20 3.28 -2.43
CA SER A 110 -16.99 1.84 -2.26
C SER A 110 -15.54 1.37 -2.40
N TYR A 111 -14.62 2.26 -2.82
CA TYR A 111 -13.23 1.90 -3.14
C TYR A 111 -12.51 1.17 -1.99
N ALA A 112 -12.59 1.77 -0.80
CA ALA A 112 -11.83 1.28 0.35
C ALA A 112 -12.33 -0.09 0.79
N ALA A 113 -13.65 -0.30 0.76
CA ALA A 113 -14.27 -1.58 1.10
C ALA A 113 -13.86 -2.69 0.13
N GLU A 114 -13.92 -2.42 -1.19
CA GLU A 114 -13.49 -3.38 -2.22
C GLU A 114 -12.02 -3.77 -2.03
N LEU A 115 -11.13 -2.79 -1.85
CA LEU A 115 -9.71 -3.05 -1.64
C LEU A 115 -9.45 -3.92 -0.41
N VAL A 116 -10.16 -3.68 0.70
CA VAL A 116 -10.05 -4.52 1.91
C VAL A 116 -10.55 -5.93 1.63
N SER A 117 -11.70 -6.08 0.99
CA SER A 117 -12.31 -7.39 0.68
C SER A 117 -11.40 -8.27 -0.19
N LEU A 118 -10.67 -7.66 -1.14
CA LEU A 118 -9.78 -8.36 -2.06
C LEU A 118 -8.45 -8.78 -1.42
N ASN A 119 -8.12 -8.25 -0.23
CA ASN A 119 -6.82 -8.43 0.41
C ASN A 119 -6.98 -9.00 1.85
N PRO A 120 -7.41 -10.27 1.99
CA PRO A 120 -7.69 -10.88 3.30
C PRO A 120 -6.44 -11.11 4.17
N SER A 121 -5.23 -10.94 3.62
CA SER A 121 -3.95 -11.05 4.34
C SER A 121 -3.57 -9.78 5.12
N LEU A 122 -4.39 -8.72 5.06
CA LEU A 122 -4.18 -7.49 5.81
C LEU A 122 -4.07 -7.73 7.32
N VAL A 123 -3.04 -7.13 7.91
CA VAL A 123 -2.69 -7.23 9.34
C VAL A 123 -2.78 -5.87 10.02
N ASP A 124 -2.41 -4.80 9.32
CA ASP A 124 -2.36 -3.44 9.85
C ASP A 124 -3.07 -2.48 8.90
N ILE A 125 -4.03 -1.72 9.42
CA ILE A 125 -4.78 -0.73 8.65
C ILE A 125 -4.65 0.63 9.33
N SER A 126 -4.36 1.64 8.53
CA SER A 126 -4.27 3.04 8.94
C SER A 126 -5.21 3.86 8.05
N VAL A 127 -6.09 4.65 8.67
CA VAL A 127 -7.05 5.51 7.97
C VAL A 127 -6.88 6.94 8.50
N SER A 128 -6.38 7.84 7.66
CA SER A 128 -6.00 9.20 8.06
C SER A 128 -6.63 10.26 7.16
N ARG A 129 -7.58 11.05 7.68
CA ARG A 129 -8.35 12.03 6.88
C ARG A 129 -8.88 11.40 5.58
N PRO A 130 -9.64 10.30 5.66
CA PRO A 130 -10.21 9.67 4.48
C PRO A 130 -11.20 10.64 3.82
N ASP A 131 -11.14 10.72 2.50
CA ASP A 131 -12.13 11.41 1.67
C ASP A 131 -12.30 10.58 0.40
N PRO A 132 -13.43 9.88 0.20
CA PRO A 132 -14.61 9.87 1.06
C PRO A 132 -14.34 9.20 2.41
N THR A 133 -15.17 9.52 3.41
CA THR A 133 -15.12 8.86 4.72
C THR A 133 -15.46 7.38 4.59
N PRO A 134 -14.88 6.48 5.41
CA PRO A 134 -15.10 5.05 5.30
C PRO A 134 -16.51 4.70 5.78
N ASP A 135 -17.30 4.09 4.92
CA ASP A 135 -18.70 3.75 5.14
C ASP A 135 -18.89 2.47 5.97
N VAL A 136 -20.15 2.10 6.21
CA VAL A 136 -20.52 0.87 6.92
C VAL A 136 -19.88 -0.36 6.26
N GLN A 137 -19.90 -0.43 4.93
CA GLN A 137 -19.37 -1.58 4.19
C GLN A 137 -17.86 -1.74 4.42
N PHE A 138 -17.09 -0.65 4.41
CA PHE A 138 -15.66 -0.68 4.74
C PHE A 138 -15.42 -1.30 6.11
N TRP A 139 -16.14 -0.84 7.15
CA TRP A 139 -15.96 -1.37 8.50
C TRP A 139 -16.38 -2.83 8.63
N GLU A 140 -17.43 -3.25 7.91
CA GLU A 140 -17.84 -4.65 7.84
C GLU A 140 -16.74 -5.53 7.21
N GLU A 141 -16.14 -5.12 6.11
CA GLU A 141 -15.05 -5.85 5.46
C GLU A 141 -13.81 -5.94 6.35
N VAL A 142 -13.44 -4.84 7.01
CA VAL A 142 -12.38 -4.84 8.02
C VAL A 142 -12.71 -5.81 9.16
N SER A 143 -13.98 -5.88 9.58
CA SER A 143 -14.42 -6.82 10.62
C SER A 143 -14.33 -8.29 10.19
N ASN A 144 -14.24 -8.58 8.90
CA ASN A 144 -14.09 -9.94 8.36
C ASN A 144 -12.63 -10.40 8.27
N LEU A 145 -11.65 -9.49 8.37
CA LEU A 145 -10.23 -9.82 8.31
C LEU A 145 -9.80 -10.72 9.48
N GLN A 146 -9.25 -11.90 9.18
CA GLN A 146 -8.87 -12.89 10.19
C GLN A 146 -7.53 -12.57 10.87
N TYR A 147 -6.65 -11.85 10.18
CA TYR A 147 -5.28 -11.58 10.64
C TYR A 147 -5.06 -10.13 11.10
N LEU A 148 -6.11 -9.32 11.15
CA LEU A 148 -6.03 -7.93 11.58
C LEU A 148 -5.56 -7.84 13.04
N LYS A 149 -4.48 -7.12 13.27
CA LYS A 149 -3.86 -6.90 14.60
C LYS A 149 -3.93 -5.45 15.05
N SER A 150 -4.06 -4.53 14.11
CA SER A 150 -4.03 -3.10 14.43
C SER A 150 -4.87 -2.31 13.45
N ILE A 151 -5.62 -1.37 14.01
CA ILE A 151 -6.28 -0.33 13.26
C ILE A 151 -5.93 1.02 13.87
N ARG A 152 -5.59 2.00 13.03
CA ARG A 152 -5.35 3.37 13.46
C ARG A 152 -6.24 4.30 12.67
N THR A 153 -6.95 5.16 13.38
CA THR A 153 -7.79 6.19 12.77
C THR A 153 -7.28 7.56 13.21
N PHE A 154 -7.11 8.46 12.26
CA PHE A 154 -6.66 9.83 12.51
C PHE A 154 -7.56 10.80 11.77
N ASN A 155 -8.26 11.67 12.50
CA ASN A 155 -9.24 12.61 11.94
C ASN A 155 -10.28 11.91 11.05
N VAL A 156 -10.80 10.77 11.50
CA VAL A 156 -11.92 10.08 10.84
C VAL A 156 -13.19 10.53 11.54
N ALA A 157 -14.11 11.14 10.79
CA ALA A 157 -15.48 11.34 11.26
C ALA A 157 -16.22 10.00 11.12
N LEU A 158 -16.94 9.61 12.17
CA LEU A 158 -17.82 8.43 12.14
C LEU A 158 -19.26 8.93 12.23
N HIS A 159 -20.09 8.48 11.30
CA HIS A 159 -21.53 8.67 11.37
C HIS A 159 -22.18 7.65 12.31
N GLU A 160 -23.40 7.96 12.79
CA GLU A 160 -24.09 7.14 13.81
C GLU A 160 -24.36 5.71 13.32
N ASP A 161 -24.66 5.54 12.03
CA ASP A 161 -24.87 4.28 11.34
C ASP A 161 -23.58 3.44 11.17
N GLU A 162 -22.41 4.08 11.16
CA GLU A 162 -21.10 3.41 11.07
C GLU A 162 -20.58 2.92 12.42
N MET A 163 -21.08 3.48 13.54
CA MET A 163 -20.53 3.22 14.87
C MET A 163 -20.58 1.74 15.25
N GLU A 164 -21.69 1.04 14.96
CA GLU A 164 -21.83 -0.38 15.31
C GLU A 164 -20.78 -1.24 14.59
N ALA A 165 -20.62 -1.03 13.27
CA ALA A 165 -19.64 -1.74 12.47
C ALA A 165 -18.20 -1.42 12.93
N PHE A 166 -17.91 -0.16 13.24
CA PHE A 166 -16.61 0.26 13.78
C PHE A 166 -16.30 -0.41 15.13
N TRP A 167 -17.24 -0.42 16.08
CA TRP A 167 -17.04 -1.06 17.38
C TRP A 167 -16.85 -2.57 17.27
N LYS A 168 -17.52 -3.21 16.30
CA LYS A 168 -17.30 -4.63 15.99
C LYS A 168 -15.84 -4.88 15.59
N VAL A 169 -15.23 -4.01 14.78
CA VAL A 169 -13.79 -4.10 14.45
C VAL A 169 -12.94 -4.04 15.71
N LEU A 170 -13.14 -3.03 16.56
CA LEU A 170 -12.33 -2.85 17.77
C LEU A 170 -12.47 -4.01 18.75
N SER A 171 -13.66 -4.57 18.92
CA SER A 171 -13.90 -5.72 19.81
C SER A 171 -13.09 -6.98 19.43
N LYS A 172 -12.67 -7.11 18.16
CA LYS A 172 -11.81 -8.21 17.71
C LYS A 172 -10.34 -8.00 18.08
N LEU A 173 -9.89 -6.77 18.21
CA LEU A 173 -8.49 -6.42 18.48
C LEU A 173 -8.11 -6.55 19.95
N GLU A 174 -9.10 -6.67 20.85
CA GLU A 174 -8.88 -6.85 22.29
C GLU A 174 -8.50 -8.30 22.69
N LYS A 175 -8.34 -9.21 21.72
CA LYS A 175 -8.00 -10.63 21.91
C LYS A 175 -6.55 -10.94 21.60
#